data_AF-A0A0C2FYZ0-F1
#
_entry.id   AF-A0A0C2FYZ0-F1
#
_cell.length_a   1.000
_cell.length_b   1.000
_cell.length_c   1.000
_cell.angle_alpha   90.00
_cell.angle_beta   90.00
_cell.angle_gamma   90.00
#
_symmetry.space_group_name_H-M   'P 1'
#
loop_
_entity.id
_entity.type
_entity.pdbx_description
1 polymer ?
#
loop_
_entity_poly.entity_id
_entity_poly.type
_entity_poly.pdbx_seq_one_letter_code
_entity_poly.pdbx_strand_id
1 'polypeptide(L)'
;MTDAELRVRSGIWAAGDAASFYDRCLGRRRIEHWENAQISGRLAGENMTGAGKAFWYQPSYFTKIAPKWHINAVGITDSSLPTVSVFAKD
;
A
#
# COMPACT_ATOMS: atom_id res chain seq x y z
N MET A 1 10.84 -9.38 4.65
CA MET A 1 11.09 -8.10 3.97
C MET A 1 11.35 -8.37 2.51
N THR A 2 10.81 -7.54 1.61
CA THR A 2 11.09 -7.61 0.17
C THR A 2 12.14 -6.58 -0.23
N ASP A 3 12.68 -6.68 -1.45
CA ASP A 3 13.36 -5.57 -2.13
C ASP A 3 12.35 -4.67 -2.86
N ALA A 4 12.85 -3.80 -3.74
CA ALA A 4 12.05 -2.88 -4.54
C ALA A 4 11.16 -3.59 -5.58
N GLU A 5 11.50 -4.81 -6.02
CA GLU A 5 10.73 -5.61 -6.98
C GLU A 5 9.77 -6.59 -6.29
N LEU A 6 9.53 -6.42 -4.98
CA LEU A 6 8.77 -7.33 -4.13
C LEU A 6 9.41 -8.71 -3.94
N ARG A 7 10.69 -8.87 -4.27
CA ARG A 7 11.42 -10.13 -4.15
C ARG A 7 11.94 -10.31 -2.72
N VAL A 8 11.81 -11.52 -2.18
CA VAL A 8 12.35 -11.90 -0.86
C VAL A 8 13.71 -12.61 -1.03
N ARG A 9 13.78 -13.49 -2.04
CA ARG A 9 14.97 -14.26 -2.46
C ARG A 9 14.84 -14.59 -3.95
N SER A 10 15.89 -15.14 -4.56
CA SER A 10 15.81 -15.66 -5.92
C SER A 10 14.62 -16.63 -6.06
N GLY A 11 13.74 -16.38 -7.02
CA GLY A 11 12.55 -17.19 -7.27
C GLY A 11 11.41 -17.03 -6.25
N ILE A 12 11.54 -16.14 -5.25
CA ILE A 12 10.53 -15.96 -4.18
C ILE A 12 10.12 -14.50 -4.07
N TRP A 13 8.82 -14.21 -4.18
CA TRP A 13 8.20 -12.90 -4.00
C TRP A 13 7.18 -12.92 -2.86
N ALA A 14 6.90 -11.75 -2.29
CA ALA A 14 5.80 -11.57 -1.34
C ALA A 14 4.97 -10.34 -1.72
N ALA A 15 3.66 -10.44 -1.54
CA ALA A 15 2.69 -9.39 -1.85
C ALA A 15 1.64 -9.28 -0.73
N GLY A 16 0.85 -8.22 -0.77
CA GLY A 16 -0.22 -7.95 0.18
C GLY A 16 0.26 -7.84 1.63
N ASP A 17 -0.57 -8.29 2.56
CA ASP A 17 -0.42 -8.04 4.00
C ASP A 17 0.82 -8.66 4.62
N ALA A 18 1.37 -9.71 4.00
CA ALA A 18 2.59 -10.38 4.42
C ALA A 18 3.86 -9.62 3.99
N ALA A 19 3.75 -8.70 3.02
CA ALA A 19 4.90 -8.02 2.45
C ALA A 19 5.27 -6.78 3.27
N SER A 20 6.48 -6.78 3.83
CA SER A 20 7.16 -5.55 4.25
C SER A 20 7.98 -5.01 3.08
N PHE A 21 7.40 -4.06 2.35
CA PHE A 21 7.95 -3.43 1.15
C PHE A 21 8.58 -2.07 1.45
N TYR A 22 9.29 -1.50 0.47
CA TYR A 22 9.83 -0.16 0.55
C TYR A 22 8.90 0.83 -0.16
N ASP A 23 8.21 1.66 0.61
CA ASP A 23 7.46 2.81 0.09
C ASP A 23 8.46 3.93 -0.24
N ARG A 24 8.42 4.45 -1.46
CA ARG A 24 9.39 5.45 -1.92
C ARG A 24 9.33 6.75 -1.10
N CYS A 25 8.16 7.11 -0.61
CA CYS A 25 7.94 8.34 0.15
C CYS A 25 8.10 8.11 1.66
N LEU A 26 7.68 6.93 2.15
CA LEU A 26 7.48 6.68 3.58
C LEU A 26 8.41 5.61 4.16
N GLY A 27 9.31 5.06 3.35
CA GLY A 27 10.29 4.06 3.77
C GLY A 27 9.69 2.66 3.95
N ARG A 28 10.34 1.84 4.79
CA ARG A 28 9.95 0.43 4.97
C ARG A 28 8.63 0.33 5.73
N ARG A 29 7.63 -0.35 5.17
CA ARG A 29 6.34 -0.56 5.84
C ARG A 29 5.64 -1.85 5.43
N ARG A 30 4.64 -2.24 6.21
CA ARG A 30 3.66 -3.30 5.97
C ARG A 30 2.28 -2.67 6.17
N ILE A 31 1.30 -3.07 5.37
CA ILE A 31 -0.07 -2.52 5.42
C ILE A 31 -1.09 -3.61 5.09
N GLU A 32 -2.34 -3.39 5.49
CA GLU A 32 -3.44 -4.37 5.42
C GLU A 32 -4.56 -3.82 4.52
N HIS A 33 -4.23 -3.48 3.28
CA HIS A 33 -5.14 -2.80 2.36
C HIS A 33 -5.47 -3.69 1.16
N TRP A 34 -6.75 -3.76 0.81
CA TRP A 34 -7.23 -4.55 -0.33
C TRP A 34 -6.58 -4.12 -1.66
N GLU A 35 -6.50 -2.82 -1.92
CA GLU A 35 -5.91 -2.30 -3.16
C GLU A 35 -4.40 -2.60 -3.24
N ASN A 36 -3.69 -2.54 -2.09
CA ASN A 36 -2.30 -2.95 -2.00
C ASN A 36 -2.13 -4.43 -2.37
N ALA A 37 -2.95 -5.32 -1.82
CA ALA A 37 -2.86 -6.75 -2.11
C ALA A 37 -3.04 -7.04 -3.61
N GLN A 38 -4.02 -6.38 -4.24
CA GLN A 38 -4.23 -6.50 -5.69
C GLN A 38 -3.03 -6.00 -6.51
N ILE A 39 -2.55 -4.79 -6.24
CA ILE A 39 -1.52 -4.15 -7.07
C ILE A 39 -0.16 -4.81 -6.85
N SER A 40 0.20 -5.10 -5.59
CA SER A 40 1.45 -5.80 -5.28
C SER A 40 1.44 -7.24 -5.80
N GLY A 41 0.29 -7.93 -5.74
CA GLY A 41 0.15 -9.27 -6.32
C GLY A 41 0.35 -9.28 -7.84
N ARG A 42 -0.29 -8.33 -8.55
CA ARG A 42 -0.08 -8.15 -9.99
C ARG A 42 1.40 -7.86 -10.31
N LEU A 43 2.02 -6.92 -9.60
CA LEU A 43 3.43 -6.58 -9.84
C LEU A 43 4.37 -7.76 -9.56
N ALA A 44 4.14 -8.51 -8.48
CA ALA A 44 4.91 -9.70 -8.18
C ALA A 44 4.81 -10.72 -9.33
N GLY A 45 3.59 -10.96 -9.86
CA GLY A 45 3.38 -11.83 -11.02
C GLY A 45 4.12 -11.34 -12.28
N GLU A 46 4.07 -10.03 -12.58
CA GLU A 46 4.84 -9.45 -13.67
C GLU A 46 6.35 -9.68 -13.49
N ASN A 47 6.87 -9.48 -12.27
CA ASN A 47 8.29 -9.68 -11.96
C ASN A 47 8.71 -11.15 -11.98
N MET A 48 7.82 -12.07 -11.60
CA MET A 48 8.03 -13.51 -11.77
C MET A 48 8.20 -13.92 -13.24
N THR A 49 7.64 -13.14 -14.17
CA THR A 49 7.79 -13.32 -15.62
C THR A 49 8.89 -12.45 -16.26
N GLY A 50 9.77 -11.85 -15.44
CA GLY A 50 10.95 -11.13 -15.93
C GLY A 50 10.76 -9.63 -16.17
N ALA A 51 9.68 -9.02 -15.68
CA ALA A 51 9.45 -7.59 -15.90
C ALA A 51 10.44 -6.65 -15.15
N GLY A 52 10.98 -7.06 -14.00
CA GLY A 52 11.98 -6.27 -13.25
C GLY A 52 11.49 -4.88 -12.81
N LYS A 53 10.21 -4.73 -12.49
CA LYS A 53 9.58 -3.45 -12.15
C LYS A 53 9.59 -3.21 -10.65
N ALA A 54 9.98 -2.00 -10.26
CA ALA A 54 9.91 -1.57 -8.87
C ALA A 54 8.46 -1.28 -8.43
N PHE A 55 8.14 -1.56 -7.17
CA PHE A 55 6.88 -1.21 -6.55
C PHE A 55 6.77 0.31 -6.41
N TRP A 56 5.79 0.89 -7.12
CA TRP A 56 5.63 2.33 -7.29
C TRP A 56 4.34 2.87 -6.66
N TYR A 57 3.42 1.98 -6.29
CA TYR A 57 2.08 2.34 -5.89
C TYR A 57 2.06 2.83 -4.44
N GLN A 58 1.33 3.93 -4.20
CA GLN A 58 1.13 4.50 -2.87
C GLN A 58 -0.20 4.01 -2.30
N PRO A 59 -0.19 3.13 -1.29
CA PRO A 59 -1.40 2.42 -0.92
C PRO A 59 -2.47 3.28 -0.25
N SER A 60 -3.68 3.18 -0.79
CA SER A 60 -4.89 3.77 -0.21
C SER A 60 -5.64 2.75 0.66
N TYR A 61 -6.48 3.23 1.57
CA TYR A 61 -7.50 2.43 2.23
C TYR A 61 -8.82 3.19 2.29
N PHE A 62 -9.90 2.44 2.44
CA PHE A 62 -11.24 3.00 2.63
C PHE A 62 -12.00 2.22 3.69
N THR A 63 -12.99 2.87 4.30
CA THR A 63 -14.00 2.20 5.11
C THR A 63 -15.37 2.82 4.86
N LYS A 64 -16.41 2.00 5.02
CA LYS A 64 -17.81 2.42 4.93
C LYS A 64 -18.47 2.15 6.26
N ILE A 65 -18.91 3.20 6.94
CA ILE A 65 -19.63 3.11 8.22
C ILE A 65 -21.08 3.53 7.96
N ALA A 66 -21.99 2.57 8.03
CA ALA A 66 -23.39 2.78 7.63
C ALA A 66 -23.50 3.30 6.16
N PRO A 67 -24.68 3.68 5.65
CA PRO A 67 -24.82 4.05 4.23
C PRO A 67 -24.28 5.45 3.90
N LYS A 68 -23.88 6.25 4.90
CA LYS A 68 -23.53 7.67 4.72
C LYS A 68 -22.04 7.99 4.89
N TRP A 69 -21.31 7.24 5.70
CA TRP A 69 -19.92 7.59 5.99
C TRP A 69 -18.98 6.78 5.11
N HIS A 70 -18.34 7.46 4.17
CA HIS A 70 -17.27 6.92 3.35
C HIS A 70 -15.99 7.66 3.70
N ILE A 71 -15.02 6.93 4.25
CA ILE A 71 -13.72 7.47 4.61
C ILE A 71 -12.70 6.86 3.67
N ASN A 72 -11.89 7.70 3.03
CA ASN A 72 -10.75 7.30 2.22
C ASN A 72 -9.49 7.93 2.79
N ALA A 73 -8.38 7.23 2.71
CA ALA A 73 -7.11 7.68 3.27
C ALA A 73 -5.93 7.07 2.52
N VAL A 74 -4.79 7.74 2.61
CA VAL A 74 -3.54 7.38 1.94
C VAL A 74 -2.36 7.87 2.77
N GLY A 75 -1.24 7.17 2.70
CA GLY A 75 0.01 7.60 3.35
C GLY A 75 0.13 7.22 4.82
N ILE A 76 0.54 8.18 5.66
CA ILE A 76 0.61 8.06 7.13
C ILE A 76 -0.57 8.81 7.73
N THR A 77 -1.50 8.06 8.31
CA THR A 77 -2.68 8.59 9.01
C THR A 77 -2.54 8.32 10.51
N ASP A 78 -1.72 9.13 11.15
CA ASP A 78 -1.40 9.06 12.58
C ASP A 78 -1.88 10.35 13.27
N SER A 79 -2.74 10.22 14.29
CA SER A 79 -3.34 11.36 14.99
C SER A 79 -2.36 12.13 15.89
N SER A 80 -1.15 11.61 16.12
CA SER A 80 -0.08 12.32 16.82
C SER A 80 0.60 13.39 15.96
N LEU A 81 0.40 13.35 14.63
CA LEU A 81 0.99 14.32 13.71
C LEU A 81 0.21 15.64 13.68
N PRO A 82 0.86 16.78 13.37
CA PRO A 82 0.17 18.02 13.06
C PRO A 82 -0.83 17.81 11.91
N THR A 83 -2.08 18.19 12.15
CA THR A 83 -3.17 18.01 11.18
C THR A 83 -3.89 19.34 10.94
N VAL A 84 -4.38 19.50 9.71
CA VAL A 84 -5.28 20.60 9.34
C VAL A 84 -6.58 19.95 8.86
N SER A 85 -7.70 20.36 9.44
CA SER A 85 -9.01 19.87 9.04
C SER A 85 -9.82 21.00 8.43
N VAL A 86 -10.36 20.76 7.24
CA VAL A 86 -11.22 21.68 6.52
C VAL A 86 -12.55 20.98 6.32
N PHE A 87 -13.62 21.58 6.84
CA PHE A 87 -14.97 21.02 6.76
C PHE A 87 -15.85 21.94 5.94
N ALA A 88 -16.75 21.35 5.16
CA ALA A 88 -17.83 22.04 4.48
C ALA A 88 -19.15 21.42 4.92
N LYS A 89 -20.21 22.23 4.97
CA LYS A 89 -21.57 21.72 5.12
C LYS A 89 -21.99 21.10 3.78
N ASP A 90 -22.78 20.03 3.85
CA ASP A 90 -23.49 19.48 2.69
C ASP A 90 -24.26 20.58 1.93
#